data_AF-A0A432YJN9-F1
#
_entry.id   AF-A0A432YJN9-F1
#
_cell.length_a   1.000
_cell.length_b   1.000
_cell.length_c   1.000
_cell.angle_alpha   90.00
_cell.angle_beta   90.00
_cell.angle_gamma   90.00
#
_symmetry.space_group_name_H-M   'P 1'
#
loop_
_entity.id
_entity.type
_entity.pdbx_description
1 polymer ?
#
loop_
_entity_poly.entity_id
_entity_poly.type
_entity_poly.pdbx_seq_one_letter_code
_entity_poly.pdbx_strand_id
1 'polypeptide(L)'
;MKQFKTQILVATIASSIGASAAAQNYTVQPITTPDSVQNTYGVAINDQGLAALHMRIPLAAELDFDLISEALLADAGISTEFDPTTDELTYEQYLALVQRLDDRINGSLSTLRIAVNFAGDYDGQSTSLPALLNSAGNASSSQQNSADHQFLGLNQNNVRVGIASAPYTRFEHTFQPEAEEGGETPDPVTINYAQREFTSRALWYDGTNYQLLEPAEQTALGGESGLFDINENNVAVGFQSVAVTPQAQSRLETCAELESSTSASTTPYTCMWSAWHSYQSGTASNLSNRGSQLATNGSIYDMHATVWQLDAQGAVISETTYAPLMERIEGDDFHWSTYAFAVNNNGIAVGQSWTYYGDEPAVGGRIKMPAIFVDGETRAVTTSEDYFWGAATDINDDDIAIGYVLQNIQGTRRAVPFTYSVADDTFTTLPTLFVGSATYPNAINDQGIIVGSAEIDTQIDSARRRVGYYFDLNNPDQGLINLNEAIGCDSDYFIVSADSVNEQNQILVTATKEREYTDENGEVKSEQVAETLILNPESGEFTGCTSDEDKIVRQGAVTTPWGILSMLLIGGLITLRRKFES
;
A
#
# COMPACT_ATOMS: atom_id res chain seq x y z
N MET A 1 -23.62 44.82 -7.99
CA MET A 1 -22.89 44.44 -9.21
C MET A 1 -21.82 43.44 -8.81
N LYS A 2 -22.09 42.16 -9.07
CA LYS A 2 -21.16 41.04 -8.85
C LYS A 2 -20.35 40.87 -10.13
N GLN A 3 -19.03 40.80 -10.04
CA GLN A 3 -18.17 40.37 -11.15
C GLN A 3 -17.68 38.97 -10.84
N PHE A 4 -18.30 37.98 -11.46
CA PHE A 4 -17.75 36.63 -11.57
C PHE A 4 -16.74 36.65 -12.71
N LYS A 5 -15.49 36.29 -12.42
CA LYS A 5 -14.49 35.96 -13.44
C LYS A 5 -14.64 34.48 -13.76
N THR A 6 -15.26 34.19 -14.89
CA THR A 6 -15.31 32.86 -15.50
C THR A 6 -13.93 32.56 -16.08
N GLN A 7 -13.23 31.57 -15.53
CA GLN A 7 -12.09 30.95 -16.21
C GLN A 7 -12.62 29.85 -17.15
N ILE A 8 -12.04 29.81 -18.35
CA ILE A 8 -12.52 29.05 -19.50
C ILE A 8 -12.17 27.58 -19.30
N LEU A 9 -13.19 26.72 -19.25
CA LEU A 9 -13.08 25.27 -19.38
C LEU A 9 -12.70 24.96 -20.84
N VAL A 10 -11.56 24.32 -21.07
CA VAL A 10 -11.17 23.84 -22.40
C VAL A 10 -11.88 22.50 -22.61
N ALA A 11 -12.97 22.53 -23.38
CA ALA A 11 -13.64 21.33 -23.88
C ALA A 11 -13.14 21.08 -25.32
N THR A 12 -12.31 20.06 -25.51
CA THR A 12 -11.91 19.59 -26.84
C THR A 12 -12.63 18.28 -27.12
N ILE A 13 -13.77 18.36 -27.81
CA ILE A 13 -14.46 17.20 -28.38
C ILE A 13 -13.80 16.91 -29.73
N ALA A 14 -13.03 15.83 -29.83
CA ALA A 14 -12.55 15.30 -31.10
C ALA A 14 -13.34 14.02 -31.44
N SER A 15 -14.16 14.13 -32.48
CA SER A 15 -14.95 13.03 -33.06
C SER A 15 -14.07 12.01 -33.78
N SER A 16 -14.40 10.74 -33.59
CA SER A 16 -13.76 9.53 -34.12
C SER A 16 -13.78 9.40 -35.65
N ILE A 17 -12.63 9.06 -36.23
CA ILE A 17 -12.50 8.36 -37.51
C ILE A 17 -11.43 7.28 -37.32
N GLY A 18 -11.79 6.03 -37.66
CA GLY A 18 -10.92 4.87 -37.53
C GLY A 18 -9.58 5.06 -38.22
N ALA A 19 -8.53 5.20 -37.41
CA ALA A 19 -7.15 4.99 -37.78
C ALA A 19 -6.69 3.74 -37.04
N SER A 20 -5.91 2.90 -37.73
CA SER A 20 -5.06 1.89 -37.08
C SER A 20 -4.40 2.53 -35.85
N ALA A 21 -4.62 1.96 -34.67
CA ALA A 21 -4.17 2.49 -33.39
C ALA A 21 -2.66 2.72 -33.42
N ALA A 22 -2.26 3.99 -33.53
CA ALA A 22 -0.91 4.41 -33.25
C ALA A 22 -0.75 4.48 -31.72
N ALA A 23 0.46 4.30 -31.22
CA ALA A 23 0.73 4.50 -29.81
C ALA A 23 0.33 5.92 -29.35
N GLN A 24 -0.11 6.02 -28.10
CA GLN A 24 -0.73 7.21 -27.52
C GLN A 24 0.32 8.08 -26.83
N ASN A 25 0.42 9.37 -27.20
CA ASN A 25 1.25 10.34 -26.46
C ASN A 25 0.46 10.94 -25.30
N TYR A 26 1.18 11.47 -24.30
CA TYR A 26 0.58 12.11 -23.14
C TYR A 26 1.23 13.46 -22.81
N THR A 27 0.41 14.43 -22.39
CA THR A 27 0.93 15.57 -21.61
C THR A 27 1.03 15.20 -20.14
N VAL A 28 2.05 15.75 -19.50
CA VAL A 28 2.27 15.58 -18.06
C VAL A 28 1.67 16.77 -17.30
N GLN A 29 0.79 16.48 -16.35
CA GLN A 29 0.29 17.42 -15.36
C GLN A 29 0.76 17.00 -13.97
N PRO A 30 1.76 17.67 -13.38
CA PRO A 30 2.21 17.37 -12.02
C PRO A 30 1.14 17.72 -10.97
N ILE A 31 0.96 16.84 -9.98
CA ILE A 31 0.24 17.18 -8.75
C ILE A 31 1.26 17.65 -7.73
N THR A 32 1.11 18.88 -7.23
CA THR A 32 2.06 19.45 -6.27
C THR A 32 2.05 18.67 -4.96
N THR A 33 3.22 18.14 -4.60
CA THR A 33 3.50 17.57 -3.28
C THR A 33 3.46 18.67 -2.22
N PRO A 34 2.63 18.55 -1.17
CA PRO A 34 2.60 19.53 -0.08
C PRO A 34 3.93 19.60 0.69
N ASP A 35 4.37 20.80 1.07
CA ASP A 35 5.63 21.03 1.81
C ASP A 35 5.69 20.34 3.20
N SER A 36 4.56 19.81 3.69
CA SER A 36 4.47 19.07 4.95
C SER A 36 4.95 17.62 4.85
N VAL A 37 5.10 17.06 3.64
CA VAL A 37 5.50 15.66 3.42
C VAL A 37 6.60 15.54 2.38
N GLN A 38 7.37 14.45 2.46
CA GLN A 38 8.45 14.20 1.50
C GLN A 38 7.94 13.57 0.20
N ASN A 39 6.96 12.66 0.29
CA ASN A 39 6.56 11.81 -0.84
C ASN A 39 5.05 11.80 -1.06
N THR A 40 4.66 11.79 -2.34
CA THR A 40 3.29 11.64 -2.81
C THR A 40 3.19 10.47 -3.80
N TYR A 41 2.16 9.66 -3.63
CA TYR A 41 1.90 8.46 -4.42
C TYR A 41 0.46 8.47 -4.96
N GLY A 42 0.28 8.03 -6.20
CA GLY A 42 -1.05 7.90 -6.82
C GLY A 42 -1.83 6.73 -6.22
N VAL A 43 -3.14 6.88 -6.07
CA VAL A 43 -4.04 5.80 -5.62
C VAL A 43 -5.13 5.56 -6.65
N ALA A 44 -6.03 6.53 -6.82
CA ALA A 44 -7.19 6.43 -7.72
C ALA A 44 -7.52 7.79 -8.32
N ILE A 45 -7.98 7.82 -9.57
CA ILE A 45 -8.46 9.02 -10.27
C ILE A 45 -9.85 8.77 -10.83
N ASN A 46 -10.74 9.74 -10.68
CA ASN A 46 -12.09 9.67 -11.23
C ASN A 46 -12.23 10.49 -12.52
N ASP A 47 -13.40 10.47 -13.14
CA ASP A 47 -13.64 11.08 -14.45
C ASP A 47 -13.67 12.61 -14.43
N GLN A 48 -13.73 13.17 -13.22
CA GLN A 48 -13.69 14.61 -13.01
C GLN A 48 -12.24 15.11 -12.90
N GLY A 49 -11.25 14.22 -12.97
CA GLY A 49 -9.83 14.51 -12.76
C GLY A 49 -9.45 14.71 -11.30
N LEU A 50 -10.31 14.28 -10.37
CA LEU A 50 -10.06 14.32 -8.93
C LEU A 50 -9.34 13.03 -8.54
N ALA A 51 -8.41 13.12 -7.59
CA ALA A 51 -7.57 11.98 -7.24
C ALA A 51 -7.48 11.77 -5.73
N ALA A 52 -7.54 10.50 -5.33
CA ALA A 52 -7.06 10.06 -4.02
C ALA A 52 -5.55 9.80 -4.11
N LEU A 53 -4.84 10.21 -3.06
CA LEU A 53 -3.39 10.14 -2.98
C LEU A 53 -2.98 9.50 -1.66
N HIS A 54 -1.77 8.94 -1.65
CA HIS A 54 -1.11 8.47 -0.46
C HIS A 54 0.14 9.30 -0.20
N MET A 55 0.24 9.87 1.00
CA MET A 55 1.30 10.80 1.40
C MET A 55 2.13 10.17 2.50
N ARG A 56 3.46 10.31 2.43
CA ARG A 56 4.35 9.69 3.43
C ARG A 56 5.48 10.60 3.86
N ILE A 57 5.97 10.29 5.07
CA ILE A 57 7.12 10.91 5.73
C ILE A 57 6.85 12.40 6.00
N PRO A 58 6.35 12.74 7.20
CA PRO A 58 6.13 14.13 7.57
C PRO A 58 7.48 14.86 7.68
N LEU A 59 7.52 16.11 7.24
CA LEU A 59 8.72 16.97 7.28
C LEU A 59 8.79 17.88 8.52
N ALA A 60 7.76 17.86 9.36
CA ALA A 60 7.68 18.65 10.60
C ALA A 60 6.94 17.90 11.72
N ALA A 61 7.32 16.63 11.95
CA ALA A 61 6.82 15.86 13.08
C ALA A 61 7.33 16.44 14.41
N GLU A 62 6.45 16.50 15.41
CA GLU A 62 6.82 16.86 16.78
C GLU A 62 7.45 15.64 17.45
N LEU A 63 8.76 15.74 17.71
CA LEU A 63 9.57 14.66 18.26
C LEU A 63 9.80 14.89 19.76
N ASP A 64 9.21 14.03 20.59
CA ASP A 64 9.48 13.99 22.02
C ASP A 64 10.68 13.07 22.30
N PHE A 65 11.85 13.68 22.48
CA PHE A 65 13.11 12.96 22.70
C PHE A 65 13.18 12.21 24.03
N ASP A 66 12.38 12.61 25.03
CA ASP A 66 12.28 11.86 26.30
C ASP A 66 11.64 10.50 26.10
N LEU A 67 10.91 10.32 24.99
CA LEU A 67 10.28 9.08 24.59
C LEU A 67 11.06 8.31 23.54
N ILE A 68 12.22 8.77 23.08
CA ILE A 68 13.02 8.10 22.05
C ILE A 68 14.19 7.36 22.70
N SER A 69 14.36 6.08 22.38
CA SER A 69 15.47 5.29 22.94
C SER A 69 16.83 5.68 22.34
N GLU A 70 17.89 5.59 23.15
CA GLU A 70 19.27 5.83 22.69
C GLU A 70 19.66 4.95 21.49
N ALA A 71 19.18 3.70 21.46
CA ALA A 71 19.41 2.79 20.34
C ALA A 71 18.79 3.31 19.03
N LEU A 72 17.60 3.90 19.09
CA LEU A 72 16.92 4.44 17.93
C LEU A 72 17.59 5.74 17.44
N LEU A 73 18.08 6.58 18.37
CA LEU A 73 18.90 7.75 18.04
C LEU A 73 20.19 7.34 17.33
N ALA A 74 20.93 6.38 17.89
CA ALA A 74 22.17 5.89 17.31
C ALA A 74 21.95 5.28 15.91
N ASP A 75 20.86 4.53 15.73
CA ASP A 75 20.45 3.94 14.46
C ASP A 75 20.07 4.96 13.38
N ALA A 76 19.68 6.17 13.80
CA ALA A 76 19.43 7.33 12.95
C ALA A 76 20.68 8.22 12.76
N GLY A 77 21.84 7.81 13.29
CA GLY A 77 23.08 8.57 13.20
C GLY A 77 23.13 9.79 14.14
N ILE A 78 22.34 9.78 15.21
CA ILE A 78 22.28 10.84 16.22
C ILE A 78 23.14 10.44 17.42
N SER A 79 23.96 11.37 17.91
CA SER A 79 24.87 11.14 19.04
C SER A 79 24.10 10.88 20.33
N THR A 80 24.65 10.04 21.22
CA THR A 80 24.14 9.88 22.59
C THR A 80 24.35 11.13 23.45
N GLU A 81 25.16 12.08 22.98
CA GLU A 81 25.36 13.40 23.61
C GLU A 81 24.44 14.48 23.05
N PHE A 82 23.53 14.13 22.12
CA PHE A 82 22.59 15.09 21.52
C PHE A 82 21.66 15.68 22.58
N ASP A 83 21.65 17.00 22.68
CA ASP A 83 20.73 17.75 23.55
C ASP A 83 19.66 18.45 22.70
N PRO A 84 18.40 17.96 22.67
CA PRO A 84 17.33 18.55 21.85
C PRO A 84 16.99 20.00 22.24
N THR A 85 17.51 20.51 23.36
CA THR A 85 17.30 21.91 23.78
C THR A 85 18.31 22.88 23.18
N THR A 86 19.47 22.40 22.74
CA THR A 86 20.55 23.24 22.17
C THR A 86 20.99 22.82 20.79
N ASP A 87 20.79 21.56 20.44
CA ASP A 87 21.21 20.96 19.18
C ASP A 87 20.04 20.88 18.20
N GLU A 88 20.33 20.97 16.92
CA GLU A 88 19.35 20.79 15.84
C GLU A 88 19.70 19.53 15.05
N LEU A 89 18.68 18.76 14.66
CA LEU A 89 18.88 17.63 13.76
C LEU A 89 19.23 18.13 12.37
N THR A 90 20.18 17.46 11.71
CA THR A 90 20.34 17.61 10.27
C THR A 90 19.10 17.07 9.55
N TYR A 91 18.86 17.53 8.32
CA TYR A 91 17.75 17.02 7.51
C TYR A 91 17.82 15.49 7.35
N GLU A 92 19.03 14.95 7.13
CA GLU A 92 19.26 13.50 6.99
C GLU A 92 18.97 12.75 8.30
N GLN A 93 19.41 13.27 9.45
CA GLN A 93 19.13 12.68 10.76
C GLN A 93 17.63 12.68 11.09
N TYR A 94 16.93 13.79 10.80
CA TYR A 94 15.49 13.90 10.99
C TYR A 94 14.74 12.85 10.17
N LEU A 95 15.04 12.72 8.87
CA LEU A 95 14.39 11.74 8.02
C LEU A 95 14.69 10.30 8.47
N ALA A 96 15.94 10.01 8.81
CA ALA A 96 16.32 8.70 9.34
C ALA A 96 15.55 8.36 10.61
N LEU A 97 15.42 9.31 11.54
CA LEU A 97 14.68 9.13 12.78
C LEU A 97 13.18 8.90 12.54
N VAL A 98 12.53 9.73 11.72
CA VAL A 98 11.10 9.57 11.36
C VAL A 98 10.85 8.20 10.72
N GLN A 99 11.73 7.74 9.84
CA GLN A 99 11.63 6.42 9.23
C GLN A 99 11.76 5.30 10.25
N ARG A 100 12.68 5.42 11.22
CA ARG A 100 12.84 4.41 12.29
C ARG A 100 11.67 4.38 13.26
N LEU A 101 10.92 5.48 13.39
CA LEU A 101 9.71 5.56 14.21
C LEU A 101 8.46 4.95 13.54
N ASP A 102 8.48 4.69 12.22
CA ASP A 102 7.41 3.98 11.49
C ASP A 102 7.07 2.66 12.19
N ASP A 103 5.79 2.43 12.50
CA ASP A 103 5.30 1.22 13.18
C ASP A 103 5.77 -0.08 12.52
N ARG A 104 5.96 -0.08 11.19
CA ARG A 104 6.42 -1.26 10.45
C ARG A 104 7.86 -1.65 10.78
N ILE A 105 8.67 -0.68 11.20
CA ILE A 105 10.07 -0.87 11.57
C ILE A 105 10.19 -0.95 13.10
N ASN A 106 9.47 -0.09 13.81
CA ASN A 106 9.52 0.07 15.24
C ASN A 106 8.67 -0.98 15.98
N GLY A 107 9.29 -2.08 16.39
CA GLY A 107 8.66 -3.12 17.20
C GLY A 107 8.56 -2.82 18.71
N SER A 108 8.96 -1.63 19.20
CA SER A 108 8.99 -1.34 20.64
C SER A 108 7.90 -0.38 21.08
N LEU A 109 6.96 -0.81 21.92
CA LEU A 109 5.90 0.08 22.41
C LEU A 109 6.37 1.08 23.46
N SER A 110 7.59 0.99 23.99
CA SER A 110 8.07 1.95 24.99
C SER A 110 8.58 3.25 24.39
N THR A 111 8.91 3.27 23.10
CA THR A 111 9.40 4.47 22.42
C THR A 111 8.24 5.30 21.83
N LEU A 112 8.56 6.54 21.40
CA LEU A 112 7.67 7.45 20.69
C LEU A 112 6.96 6.77 19.52
N ARG A 113 5.67 7.13 19.33
CA ARG A 113 4.85 6.71 18.18
C ARG A 113 4.32 7.94 17.46
N ILE A 114 4.45 7.94 16.14
CA ILE A 114 4.05 9.05 15.27
C ILE A 114 3.36 8.51 14.03
N ALA A 115 2.58 9.36 13.35
CA ALA A 115 2.00 9.02 12.05
C ALA A 115 3.05 9.26 10.95
N VAL A 116 3.17 8.32 10.02
CA VAL A 116 4.05 8.43 8.85
C VAL A 116 3.30 8.27 7.53
N ASN A 117 2.02 7.92 7.60
CA ASN A 117 1.12 7.70 6.47
C ASN A 117 -0.09 8.62 6.58
N PHE A 118 -0.36 9.38 5.52
CA PHE A 118 -1.51 10.29 5.47
C PHE A 118 -2.31 10.08 4.19
N ALA A 119 -3.63 10.20 4.31
CA ALA A 119 -4.53 10.26 3.18
C ALA A 119 -4.40 11.65 2.54
N GLY A 120 -4.25 11.70 1.22
CA GLY A 120 -4.17 12.92 0.43
C GLY A 120 -5.34 13.01 -0.53
N ASP A 121 -5.83 14.22 -0.76
CA ASP A 121 -6.94 14.50 -1.64
C ASP A 121 -6.58 15.60 -2.64
N TYR A 122 -6.81 15.35 -3.93
CA TYR A 122 -6.62 16.33 -5.00
C TYR A 122 -7.94 16.74 -5.62
N ASP A 123 -8.25 18.02 -5.55
CA ASP A 123 -9.52 18.60 -5.99
C ASP A 123 -9.50 19.11 -7.45
N GLY A 124 -8.47 18.75 -8.22
CA GLY A 124 -8.24 19.27 -9.58
C GLY A 124 -7.44 20.58 -9.61
N GLN A 125 -7.18 21.21 -8.46
CA GLN A 125 -6.37 22.43 -8.36
C GLN A 125 -5.30 22.35 -7.29
N SER A 126 -5.65 21.79 -6.13
CA SER A 126 -4.82 21.77 -4.93
C SER A 126 -4.92 20.43 -4.21
N THR A 127 -3.88 20.15 -3.44
CA THR A 127 -3.79 18.96 -2.62
C THR A 127 -4.10 19.30 -1.17
N SER A 128 -4.92 18.50 -0.50
CA SER A 128 -5.20 18.62 0.93
C SER A 128 -4.93 17.31 1.66
N LEU A 129 -4.58 17.40 2.95
CA LEU A 129 -4.46 16.25 3.84
C LEU A 129 -5.46 16.41 5.00
N PRO A 130 -6.62 15.73 4.98
CA PRO A 130 -7.61 15.84 6.04
C PRO A 130 -7.05 15.34 7.37
N ALA A 131 -7.55 15.90 8.48
CA ALA A 131 -7.13 15.52 9.83
C ALA A 131 -7.57 14.10 10.21
N LEU A 132 -8.78 13.70 9.79
CA LEU A 132 -9.37 12.39 10.08
C LEU A 132 -9.33 12.09 11.60
N LEU A 133 -8.64 11.05 12.04
CA LEU A 133 -8.53 10.70 13.48
C LEU A 133 -7.45 11.48 14.22
N ASN A 134 -6.64 12.27 13.51
CA ASN A 134 -5.72 13.20 14.16
C ASN A 134 -6.45 14.49 14.51
N SER A 135 -6.02 15.14 15.58
CA SER A 135 -6.57 16.43 16.02
C SER A 135 -6.18 17.59 15.08
N ALA A 136 -5.14 17.39 14.25
CA ALA A 136 -4.64 18.34 13.27
C ALA A 136 -4.47 17.68 11.89
N GLY A 137 -4.78 18.44 10.83
CA GLY A 137 -4.57 18.02 9.43
C GLY A 137 -3.19 18.41 8.89
N ASN A 138 -3.05 18.42 7.57
CA ASN A 138 -1.84 18.87 6.87
C ASN A 138 -0.57 18.11 7.30
N ALA A 139 -0.68 16.78 7.40
CA ALA A 139 0.42 15.90 7.80
C ALA A 139 1.03 16.19 9.19
N SER A 140 0.28 16.85 10.09
CA SER A 140 0.69 16.98 11.48
C SER A 140 0.91 15.60 12.10
N SER A 141 2.08 15.42 12.69
CA SER A 141 2.51 14.15 13.26
C SER A 141 3.15 14.39 14.62
N SER A 142 2.65 13.70 15.64
CA SER A 142 3.13 13.80 17.01
C SER A 142 2.61 12.60 17.79
N GLN A 143 2.94 12.50 19.08
CA GLN A 143 2.32 11.50 19.95
C GLN A 143 0.78 11.60 19.94
N GLN A 144 0.22 12.81 19.87
CA GLN A 144 -1.24 13.05 19.83
C GLN A 144 -1.83 12.90 18.41
N ASN A 145 -1.01 13.09 17.37
CA ASN A 145 -1.39 12.91 15.97
C ASN A 145 -0.65 11.71 15.38
N SER A 146 -0.87 10.54 15.98
CA SER A 146 -0.15 9.29 15.68
C SER A 146 -1.01 8.26 14.94
N ALA A 147 -2.21 8.65 14.48
CA ALA A 147 -3.03 7.82 13.61
C ALA A 147 -2.51 7.89 12.17
N ASP A 148 -2.28 6.71 11.59
CA ASP A 148 -1.97 6.55 10.17
C ASP A 148 -3.27 6.45 9.37
N HIS A 149 -3.32 7.13 8.24
CA HIS A 149 -4.47 7.15 7.33
C HIS A 149 -4.04 6.90 5.89
N GLN A 150 -4.86 6.16 5.14
CA GLN A 150 -4.61 5.91 3.72
C GLN A 150 -5.94 5.84 2.99
N PHE A 151 -6.07 6.58 1.89
CA PHE A 151 -7.08 6.27 0.88
C PHE A 151 -6.55 5.18 -0.03
N LEU A 152 -7.45 4.29 -0.45
CA LEU A 152 -7.17 3.11 -1.27
C LEU A 152 -8.11 3.03 -2.48
N GLY A 153 -9.27 3.70 -2.43
CA GLY A 153 -10.21 3.80 -3.56
C GLY A 153 -10.94 5.14 -3.61
N LEU A 154 -11.50 5.44 -4.79
CA LEU A 154 -12.27 6.66 -5.09
C LEU A 154 -13.32 6.36 -6.15
N ASN A 155 -14.57 6.75 -5.93
CA ASN A 155 -15.65 6.66 -6.93
C ASN A 155 -15.97 8.01 -7.61
N GLN A 156 -16.83 7.98 -8.62
CA GLN A 156 -17.33 9.16 -9.34
C GLN A 156 -18.23 10.05 -8.48
N ASN A 157 -18.79 9.53 -7.37
CA ASN A 157 -19.51 10.33 -6.38
C ASN A 157 -18.60 11.10 -5.41
N ASN A 158 -17.27 11.08 -5.62
CA ASN A 158 -16.29 11.73 -4.75
C ASN A 158 -16.18 11.15 -3.34
N VAL A 159 -16.54 9.88 -3.18
CA VAL A 159 -16.29 9.15 -1.96
C VAL A 159 -14.92 8.50 -2.03
N ARG A 160 -14.09 8.75 -1.02
CA ARG A 160 -12.82 8.04 -0.80
C ARG A 160 -13.05 6.95 0.22
N VAL A 161 -12.40 5.81 0.02
CA VAL A 161 -12.39 4.72 0.99
C VAL A 161 -10.97 4.28 1.29
N GLY A 162 -10.75 3.65 2.43
CA GLY A 162 -9.41 3.26 2.85
C GLY A 162 -9.32 2.61 4.22
N ILE A 163 -8.22 2.91 4.91
CA ILE A 163 -7.87 2.35 6.22
C ILE A 163 -7.32 3.44 7.14
N ALA A 164 -7.65 3.35 8.42
CA ALA A 164 -7.13 4.20 9.48
C ALA A 164 -6.75 3.38 10.72
N SER A 165 -5.65 3.74 11.39
CA SER A 165 -5.33 3.24 12.74
C SER A 165 -5.85 4.19 13.82
N ALA A 166 -6.04 3.70 15.04
CA ALA A 166 -6.30 4.58 16.17
C ALA A 166 -5.02 5.32 16.58
N PRO A 167 -5.12 6.58 17.04
CA PRO A 167 -3.98 7.29 17.59
C PRO A 167 -3.46 6.58 18.86
N TYR A 168 -2.16 6.67 19.10
CA TYR A 168 -1.53 6.12 20.28
C TYR A 168 -1.74 7.00 21.51
N THR A 169 -2.13 6.37 22.61
CA THR A 169 -2.10 6.89 23.97
C THR A 169 -1.00 6.20 24.77
N ARG A 170 -0.69 6.74 25.95
CA ARG A 170 0.36 6.21 26.83
C ARG A 170 -0.23 5.66 28.12
N PHE A 171 0.37 4.62 28.65
CA PHE A 171 0.04 4.06 29.97
C PHE A 171 1.32 3.60 30.69
N GLU A 172 1.30 3.64 32.01
CA GLU A 172 2.43 3.21 32.85
C GLU A 172 2.23 1.76 33.31
N HIS A 173 3.31 0.99 33.28
CA HIS A 173 3.38 -0.36 33.83
C HIS A 173 4.53 -0.45 34.84
N THR A 174 4.21 -0.76 36.10
CA THR A 174 5.20 -0.94 37.16
C THR A 174 5.33 -2.42 37.50
N PHE A 175 6.56 -2.93 37.48
CA PHE A 175 6.86 -4.31 37.84
C PHE A 175 8.02 -4.37 38.83
N GLN A 176 8.11 -5.49 39.55
CA GLN A 176 9.13 -5.77 40.55
C GLN A 176 10.11 -6.80 40.00
N PRO A 177 11.31 -6.41 39.54
CA PRO A 177 12.30 -7.37 39.06
C PRO A 177 12.61 -8.43 40.12
N GLU A 178 12.86 -9.66 39.68
CA GLU A 178 13.25 -10.74 40.58
C GLU A 178 14.67 -10.50 41.10
N ALA A 179 14.91 -10.89 42.36
CA ALA A 179 16.24 -10.87 42.91
C ALA A 179 17.11 -11.94 42.23
N GLU A 180 18.35 -11.58 41.89
CA GLU A 180 19.36 -12.58 41.56
C GLU A 180 19.58 -13.52 42.77
N GLU A 181 19.98 -14.77 42.53
CA GLU A 181 20.11 -15.77 43.60
C GLU A 181 21.05 -15.29 44.73
N GLY A 182 20.50 -15.08 45.93
CA GLY A 182 21.24 -14.57 47.09
C GLY A 182 21.44 -13.05 47.14
N GLY A 183 20.87 -12.30 46.19
CA GLY A 183 20.86 -10.84 46.14
C GLY A 183 19.67 -10.19 46.86
N GLU A 184 19.73 -8.87 46.99
CA GLU A 184 18.58 -8.07 47.45
C GLU A 184 17.56 -7.91 46.32
N THR A 185 16.28 -7.79 46.68
CA THR A 185 15.22 -7.48 45.71
C THR A 185 15.47 -6.08 45.12
N PRO A 186 15.56 -5.94 43.78
CA PRO A 186 15.73 -4.63 43.14
C PRO A 186 14.58 -3.67 43.46
N ASP A 187 14.75 -2.38 43.20
CA ASP A 187 13.62 -1.44 43.27
C ASP A 187 12.61 -1.71 42.13
N PRO A 188 11.30 -1.41 42.32
CA PRO A 188 10.32 -1.47 41.25
C PRO A 188 10.70 -0.58 40.06
N VAL A 189 10.46 -1.08 38.86
CA VAL A 189 10.72 -0.37 37.60
C VAL A 189 9.39 -0.01 36.95
N THR A 190 9.25 1.25 36.52
CA THR A 190 8.08 1.71 35.76
C THR A 190 8.47 1.97 34.31
N ILE A 191 7.72 1.40 33.38
CA ILE A 191 7.88 1.60 31.93
C ILE A 191 6.62 2.30 31.41
N ASN A 192 6.81 3.31 30.57
CA ASN A 192 5.73 3.96 29.84
C ASN A 192 5.57 3.29 28.46
N TYR A 193 4.40 2.71 28.20
CA TYR A 193 4.08 2.03 26.95
C TYR A 193 3.04 2.80 26.15
N ALA A 194 3.16 2.74 24.82
CA ALA A 194 2.13 3.17 23.89
C ALA A 194 1.07 2.08 23.71
N GLN A 195 -0.19 2.50 23.59
CA GLN A 195 -1.33 1.64 23.23
C GLN A 195 -2.30 2.39 22.33
N ARG A 196 -3.13 1.67 21.60
CA ARG A 196 -4.22 2.25 20.80
C ARG A 196 -5.47 1.39 20.93
N GLU A 197 -6.63 2.01 20.71
CA GLU A 197 -7.94 1.37 20.88
C GLU A 197 -8.16 0.22 19.88
N PHE A 198 -7.79 0.44 18.62
CA PHE A 198 -7.88 -0.57 17.58
C PHE A 198 -6.66 -0.52 16.66
N THR A 199 -6.42 -1.65 16.01
CA THR A 199 -5.32 -1.80 15.08
C THR A 199 -5.57 -1.11 13.75
N SER A 200 -6.71 -1.40 13.14
CA SER A 200 -7.17 -0.73 11.94
C SER A 200 -8.70 -0.74 11.81
N ARG A 201 -9.22 0.26 11.12
CA ARG A 201 -10.61 0.39 10.73
C ARG A 201 -10.72 0.75 9.25
N ALA A 202 -11.72 0.16 8.60
CA ALA A 202 -12.24 0.60 7.32
C ALA A 202 -12.69 2.06 7.42
N LEU A 203 -12.20 2.89 6.50
CA LEU A 203 -12.44 4.33 6.45
C LEU A 203 -13.28 4.67 5.23
N TRP A 204 -14.34 5.45 5.43
CA TRP A 204 -15.12 6.08 4.37
C TRP A 204 -15.07 7.61 4.56
N TYR A 205 -14.97 8.37 3.47
CA TYR A 205 -14.84 9.83 3.52
C TYR A 205 -15.50 10.52 2.31
N ASP A 206 -16.38 11.50 2.55
CA ASP A 206 -17.11 12.25 1.50
C ASP A 206 -16.45 13.58 1.09
N GLY A 207 -15.21 13.84 1.55
CA GLY A 207 -14.56 15.14 1.39
C GLY A 207 -14.79 16.10 2.58
N THR A 208 -15.66 15.76 3.52
CA THR A 208 -15.95 16.57 4.72
C THR A 208 -16.01 15.72 6.00
N ASN A 209 -16.85 14.69 5.99
CA ASN A 209 -17.10 13.78 7.09
C ASN A 209 -16.48 12.42 6.78
N TYR A 210 -16.09 11.71 7.84
CA TYR A 210 -15.64 10.33 7.73
C TYR A 210 -16.47 9.40 8.61
N GLN A 211 -16.49 8.12 8.23
CA GLN A 211 -17.02 7.02 9.03
C GLN A 211 -15.98 5.92 9.17
N LEU A 212 -16.04 5.19 10.28
CA LEU A 212 -15.22 4.02 10.53
C LEU A 212 -16.10 2.79 10.67
N LEU A 213 -15.75 1.71 9.97
CA LEU A 213 -16.50 0.46 10.03
C LEU A 213 -15.78 -0.53 10.93
N GLU A 214 -16.46 -0.95 12.00
CA GLU A 214 -15.93 -1.95 12.91
C GLU A 214 -16.00 -3.37 12.30
N PRO A 215 -15.00 -4.23 12.55
CA PRO A 215 -15.07 -5.63 12.16
C PRO A 215 -15.93 -6.44 13.14
N ALA A 216 -16.35 -7.62 12.70
CA ALA A 216 -17.12 -8.57 13.49
C ALA A 216 -16.35 -9.10 14.72
N GLU A 217 -15.07 -9.42 14.56
CA GLU A 217 -14.20 -9.92 15.63
C GLU A 217 -13.25 -8.81 16.13
N GLN A 218 -13.30 -8.50 17.43
CA GLN A 218 -12.58 -7.40 18.07
C GLN A 218 -11.86 -7.78 19.37
N THR A 219 -11.89 -9.06 19.76
CA THR A 219 -11.46 -9.56 21.08
C THR A 219 -10.03 -9.15 21.46
N ALA A 220 -9.14 -8.97 20.48
CA ALA A 220 -7.75 -8.58 20.65
C ALA A 220 -7.39 -7.28 19.90
N LEU A 221 -6.82 -6.29 20.60
CA LEU A 221 -6.32 -5.07 19.93
C LEU A 221 -7.38 -4.35 19.07
N GLY A 222 -8.66 -4.49 19.41
CA GLY A 222 -9.81 -3.89 18.74
C GLY A 222 -10.17 -4.46 17.37
N GLY A 223 -9.53 -5.53 16.87
CA GLY A 223 -9.80 -6.08 15.54
C GLY A 223 -9.22 -5.26 14.38
N GLU A 224 -9.40 -5.75 13.16
CA GLU A 224 -8.88 -5.11 11.93
C GLU A 224 -9.95 -5.11 10.83
N SER A 225 -10.12 -3.97 10.17
CA SER A 225 -10.90 -3.83 8.93
C SER A 225 -10.25 -2.81 8.00
N GLY A 226 -10.61 -2.84 6.72
CA GLY A 226 -10.14 -1.92 5.68
C GLY A 226 -11.07 -1.96 4.47
N LEU A 227 -11.23 -0.82 3.80
CA LEU A 227 -11.87 -0.74 2.48
C LEU A 227 -10.79 -0.49 1.43
N PHE A 228 -10.78 -1.28 0.36
CA PHE A 228 -9.86 -1.11 -0.77
C PHE A 228 -10.49 -0.35 -1.91
N ASP A 229 -11.79 -0.53 -2.15
CA ASP A 229 -12.45 0.05 -3.31
C ASP A 229 -13.95 0.28 -3.06
N ILE A 230 -14.57 1.14 -3.88
CA ILE A 230 -15.99 1.48 -3.84
C ILE A 230 -16.49 1.85 -5.23
N ASN A 231 -17.62 1.29 -5.63
CA ASN A 231 -18.25 1.60 -6.92
C ASN A 231 -19.25 2.78 -6.84
N GLU A 232 -19.92 3.06 -7.95
CA GLU A 232 -20.85 4.20 -8.07
C GLU A 232 -22.17 4.02 -7.36
N ASN A 233 -22.47 2.79 -6.95
CA ASN A 233 -23.66 2.42 -6.20
C ASN A 233 -23.41 2.37 -4.68
N ASN A 234 -22.26 2.88 -4.22
CA ASN A 234 -21.79 2.80 -2.83
C ASN A 234 -21.68 1.37 -2.31
N VAL A 235 -21.36 0.43 -3.19
CA VAL A 235 -20.89 -0.90 -2.78
C VAL A 235 -19.39 -0.80 -2.58
N ALA A 236 -18.94 -0.94 -1.34
CA ALA A 236 -17.54 -0.89 -0.96
C ALA A 236 -17.03 -2.29 -0.64
N VAL A 237 -15.76 -2.56 -0.92
CA VAL A 237 -15.13 -3.87 -0.68
C VAL A 237 -13.82 -3.75 0.05
N GLY A 238 -13.45 -4.82 0.73
CA GLY A 238 -12.23 -4.86 1.52
C GLY A 238 -12.14 -6.11 2.36
N PHE A 239 -11.81 -5.96 3.64
CA PHE A 239 -11.70 -7.07 4.58
C PHE A 239 -12.11 -6.70 6.00
N GLN A 240 -12.44 -7.71 6.79
CA GLN A 240 -12.62 -7.59 8.24
C GLN A 240 -12.17 -8.85 8.98
N SER A 241 -11.73 -8.70 10.23
CA SER A 241 -11.48 -9.83 11.13
C SER A 241 -12.76 -10.55 11.49
N VAL A 242 -12.74 -11.88 11.38
CA VAL A 242 -13.91 -12.75 11.66
C VAL A 242 -13.65 -13.77 12.78
N ALA A 243 -12.39 -14.09 13.07
CA ALA A 243 -12.00 -14.98 14.15
C ALA A 243 -10.52 -14.78 14.51
N VAL A 244 -10.14 -15.07 15.75
CA VAL A 244 -8.72 -15.20 16.14
C VAL A 244 -8.17 -16.53 15.60
N THR A 245 -6.98 -16.50 14.99
CA THR A 245 -6.34 -17.71 14.44
C THR A 245 -6.01 -18.72 15.55
N PRO A 246 -5.97 -20.04 15.25
CA PRO A 246 -5.60 -21.03 16.28
C PRO A 246 -4.22 -20.75 16.91
N GLN A 247 -3.23 -20.33 16.12
CA GLN A 247 -1.91 -19.94 16.62
C GLN A 247 -1.99 -18.75 17.58
N ALA A 248 -2.81 -17.74 17.24
CA ALA A 248 -2.97 -16.57 18.08
C ALA A 248 -3.77 -16.88 19.35
N GLN A 249 -4.72 -17.83 19.34
CA GLN A 249 -5.44 -18.25 20.55
C GLN A 249 -4.48 -18.74 21.64
N SER A 250 -3.55 -19.64 21.30
CA SER A 250 -2.52 -20.09 22.26
C SER A 250 -1.65 -18.94 22.75
N ARG A 251 -1.37 -17.95 21.89
CA ARG A 251 -0.60 -16.76 22.28
C ARG A 251 -1.40 -15.85 23.22
N LEU A 252 -2.69 -15.66 22.99
CA LEU A 252 -3.58 -14.89 23.86
C LEU A 252 -3.65 -15.50 25.27
N GLU A 253 -3.80 -16.82 25.36
CA GLU A 253 -3.80 -17.54 26.64
C GLU A 253 -2.49 -17.28 27.41
N THR A 254 -1.34 -17.39 26.73
CA THR A 254 -0.03 -17.10 27.34
C THR A 254 0.09 -15.64 27.77
N CYS A 255 -0.41 -14.69 26.97
CA CYS A 255 -0.37 -13.26 27.31
C CYS A 255 -1.27 -12.93 28.50
N ALA A 256 -2.40 -13.62 28.67
CA ALA A 256 -3.32 -13.42 29.78
C ALA A 256 -2.71 -13.82 31.14
N GLU A 257 -1.82 -14.81 31.17
CA GLU A 257 -1.11 -15.20 32.40
C GLU A 257 -0.28 -14.04 33.00
N LEU A 258 0.16 -13.09 32.17
CA LEU A 258 0.92 -11.90 32.58
C LEU A 258 0.12 -10.95 33.47
N GLU A 259 -1.22 -10.98 33.45
CA GLU A 259 -2.05 -10.14 34.34
C GLU A 259 -1.76 -10.38 35.81
N SER A 260 -1.42 -11.61 36.15
CA SER A 260 -1.15 -12.04 37.52
C SER A 260 0.33 -11.90 37.93
N SER A 261 1.21 -11.56 36.98
CA SER A 261 2.66 -11.50 37.22
C SER A 261 3.07 -10.13 37.77
N THR A 262 3.70 -10.14 38.93
CA THR A 262 4.27 -8.92 39.54
C THR A 262 5.69 -8.61 39.06
N SER A 263 6.38 -9.58 38.44
CA SER A 263 7.77 -9.44 37.97
C SER A 263 7.91 -9.29 36.46
N ALA A 264 6.82 -9.44 35.70
CA ALA A 264 6.85 -9.28 34.25
C ALA A 264 6.97 -7.81 33.85
N SER A 265 7.97 -7.49 33.03
CA SER A 265 8.09 -6.17 32.39
C SER A 265 7.07 -5.95 31.26
N THR A 266 6.43 -7.02 30.79
CA THR A 266 5.47 -7.01 29.67
C THR A 266 4.04 -7.14 30.21
N THR A 267 3.09 -6.48 29.57
CA THR A 267 1.66 -6.56 29.88
C THR A 267 0.95 -7.48 28.89
N PRO A 268 -0.30 -7.92 29.17
CA PRO A 268 -1.09 -8.65 28.18
C PRO A 268 -1.20 -7.88 26.87
N TYR A 269 -1.47 -6.57 26.92
CA TYR A 269 -1.55 -5.72 25.73
C TYR A 269 -0.24 -5.72 24.93
N THR A 270 0.90 -5.46 25.58
CA THR A 270 2.19 -5.38 24.87
C THR A 270 2.63 -6.74 24.34
N CYS A 271 2.29 -7.83 25.04
CA CYS A 271 2.47 -9.20 24.58
C CYS A 271 1.66 -9.50 23.31
N MET A 272 0.38 -9.12 23.30
CA MET A 272 -0.52 -9.31 22.15
C MET A 272 -0.12 -8.46 20.95
N TRP A 273 0.20 -7.18 21.18
CA TRP A 273 0.69 -6.29 20.14
C TRP A 273 1.99 -6.81 19.51
N SER A 274 2.92 -7.35 20.32
CA SER A 274 4.16 -7.93 19.79
C SER A 274 3.90 -9.14 18.88
N ALA A 275 2.88 -9.94 19.17
CA ALA A 275 2.49 -11.07 18.33
C ALA A 275 1.88 -10.60 17.00
N TRP A 276 0.94 -9.65 17.06
CA TRP A 276 0.39 -9.00 15.88
C TRP A 276 1.47 -8.38 15.00
N HIS A 277 2.37 -7.58 15.59
CA HIS A 277 3.48 -6.92 14.89
C HIS A 277 4.40 -7.93 14.21
N SER A 278 4.75 -9.03 14.91
CA SER A 278 5.59 -10.09 14.34
C SER A 278 4.90 -10.81 13.18
N TYR A 279 3.61 -11.12 13.28
CA TYR A 279 2.89 -11.87 12.24
C TYR A 279 2.75 -11.09 10.93
N GLN A 280 2.71 -9.76 11.00
CA GLN A 280 2.69 -8.89 9.81
C GLN A 280 3.96 -9.00 8.97
N SER A 281 5.09 -9.34 9.58
CA SER A 281 6.36 -9.59 8.88
C SER A 281 6.51 -11.02 8.35
N GLY A 282 5.44 -11.84 8.45
CA GLY A 282 5.43 -13.22 8.01
C GLY A 282 5.72 -13.36 6.51
N THR A 283 6.42 -14.44 6.15
CA THR A 283 6.73 -14.75 4.75
C THR A 283 6.32 -16.18 4.40
N ALA A 284 5.95 -16.40 3.14
CA ALA A 284 5.61 -17.72 2.62
C ALA A 284 6.91 -18.52 2.42
N SER A 285 7.39 -19.13 3.50
CA SER A 285 8.68 -19.82 3.53
C SER A 285 8.74 -21.02 2.59
N ASN A 286 7.63 -21.74 2.41
CA ASN A 286 7.45 -22.81 1.43
C ASN A 286 7.65 -22.33 -0.03
N LEU A 287 7.50 -21.04 -0.25
CA LEU A 287 7.57 -20.36 -1.53
C LEU A 287 8.80 -19.45 -1.66
N SER A 288 9.59 -19.29 -0.60
CA SER A 288 10.73 -18.39 -0.63
C SER A 288 11.92 -19.04 -1.34
N ASN A 289 12.52 -18.33 -2.32
CA ASN A 289 13.81 -18.71 -2.92
C ASN A 289 14.82 -17.58 -2.72
N ARG A 290 16.13 -17.83 -2.94
CA ARG A 290 17.19 -16.82 -2.74
C ARG A 290 16.86 -15.53 -3.50
N GLY A 291 16.52 -14.46 -2.76
CA GLY A 291 16.26 -13.12 -3.29
C GLY A 291 14.79 -12.72 -3.49
N SER A 292 13.81 -13.58 -3.22
CA SER A 292 12.38 -13.22 -3.28
C SER A 292 11.61 -13.83 -2.12
N GLN A 293 11.40 -13.05 -1.06
CA GLN A 293 10.47 -13.37 0.01
C GLN A 293 9.07 -12.88 -0.39
N LEU A 294 8.07 -13.74 -0.30
CA LEU A 294 6.67 -13.36 -0.47
C LEU A 294 6.10 -13.06 0.92
N ALA A 295 5.64 -11.83 1.14
CA ALA A 295 5.02 -11.46 2.40
C ALA A 295 3.65 -12.14 2.49
N THR A 296 3.33 -12.77 3.61
CA THR A 296 1.99 -13.33 3.83
C THR A 296 1.05 -12.28 4.39
N ASN A 297 1.60 -11.24 5.00
CA ASN A 297 0.87 -10.19 5.72
C ASN A 297 -0.11 -10.78 6.73
N GLY A 298 0.41 -11.73 7.51
CA GLY A 298 -0.37 -12.41 8.51
C GLY A 298 -0.87 -11.47 9.60
N SER A 299 -1.95 -11.89 10.25
CA SER A 299 -2.47 -11.27 11.45
C SER A 299 -2.66 -12.34 12.53
N ILE A 300 -2.93 -11.88 13.76
CA ILE A 300 -3.52 -12.69 14.82
C ILE A 300 -4.97 -13.10 14.51
N TYR A 301 -5.57 -12.54 13.45
CA TYR A 301 -6.91 -12.84 12.99
C TYR A 301 -6.92 -13.58 11.64
N ASP A 302 -7.97 -14.38 11.47
CA ASP A 302 -8.49 -14.73 10.15
C ASP A 302 -9.33 -13.54 9.65
N MET A 303 -8.98 -13.05 8.45
CA MET A 303 -9.71 -11.99 7.76
C MET A 303 -10.57 -12.56 6.65
N HIS A 304 -11.80 -12.07 6.51
CA HIS A 304 -12.63 -12.36 5.34
C HIS A 304 -12.80 -11.12 4.47
N ALA A 305 -12.70 -11.32 3.16
CA ALA A 305 -13.14 -10.39 2.16
C ALA A 305 -14.61 -10.07 2.42
N THR A 306 -14.96 -8.80 2.38
CA THR A 306 -16.31 -8.35 2.69
C THR A 306 -16.76 -7.33 1.67
N VAL A 307 -18.04 -7.42 1.31
CA VAL A 307 -18.76 -6.47 0.48
C VAL A 307 -19.77 -5.76 1.38
N TRP A 308 -19.69 -4.43 1.45
CA TRP A 308 -20.61 -3.57 2.19
C TRP A 308 -21.46 -2.76 1.22
N GLN A 309 -22.77 -2.76 1.41
CA GLN A 309 -23.63 -1.72 0.88
C GLN A 309 -23.66 -0.57 1.88
N LEU A 310 -23.21 0.60 1.46
CA LEU A 310 -23.19 1.81 2.27
C LEU A 310 -24.32 2.76 1.85
N ASP A 311 -24.80 3.57 2.80
CA ASP A 311 -25.62 4.73 2.49
C ASP A 311 -24.77 5.95 2.10
N ALA A 312 -25.43 7.05 1.76
CA ALA A 312 -24.76 8.29 1.35
C ALA A 312 -23.98 9.00 2.48
N GLN A 313 -24.04 8.50 3.71
CA GLN A 313 -23.30 9.00 4.87
C GLN A 313 -22.22 8.00 5.32
N GLY A 314 -22.01 6.91 4.57
CA GLY A 314 -21.04 5.87 4.89
C GLY A 314 -21.51 4.86 5.94
N ALA A 315 -22.79 4.86 6.33
CA ALA A 315 -23.31 3.86 7.26
C ALA A 315 -23.63 2.55 6.53
N VAL A 316 -23.39 1.41 7.21
CA VAL A 316 -23.64 0.08 6.67
C VAL A 316 -25.13 -0.21 6.60
N ILE A 317 -25.65 -0.47 5.39
CA ILE A 317 -27.01 -0.96 5.14
C ILE A 317 -27.03 -2.49 5.25
N SER A 318 -26.07 -3.15 4.62
CA SER A 318 -25.89 -4.59 4.64
C SER A 318 -24.44 -4.96 4.35
N GLU A 319 -24.02 -6.15 4.78
CA GLU A 319 -22.70 -6.68 4.49
C GLU A 319 -22.76 -8.18 4.14
N THR A 320 -21.77 -8.66 3.40
CA THR A 320 -21.60 -10.08 3.06
C THR A 320 -20.12 -10.43 3.14
N THR A 321 -19.78 -11.45 3.94
CA THR A 321 -18.41 -11.94 4.11
C THR A 321 -18.18 -13.19 3.26
N TYR A 322 -16.94 -13.38 2.81
CA TYR A 322 -16.56 -14.44 1.88
C TYR A 322 -15.43 -15.29 2.48
N ALA A 323 -15.71 -16.58 2.71
CA ALA A 323 -14.72 -17.52 3.23
C ALA A 323 -13.62 -17.83 2.20
N PRO A 324 -12.44 -18.32 2.63
CA PRO A 324 -11.40 -18.81 1.72
C PRO A 324 -11.86 -19.88 0.73
N LEU A 325 -11.18 -19.97 -0.41
CA LEU A 325 -11.41 -20.93 -1.50
C LEU A 325 -11.48 -22.39 -1.05
N MET A 326 -10.84 -22.70 0.07
CA MET A 326 -10.89 -24.00 0.71
C MET A 326 -10.97 -23.83 2.22
N GLU A 327 -11.69 -24.72 2.88
CA GLU A 327 -11.65 -24.79 4.35
C GLU A 327 -10.24 -25.09 4.85
N ARG A 328 -9.88 -24.49 5.99
CA ARG A 328 -8.61 -24.77 6.66
C ARG A 328 -8.58 -26.23 7.12
N ILE A 329 -7.51 -26.95 6.80
CA ILE A 329 -7.37 -28.34 7.22
C ILE A 329 -7.01 -28.45 8.71
N GLU A 330 -7.28 -29.61 9.30
CA GLU A 330 -6.90 -29.89 10.69
C GLU A 330 -5.37 -29.80 10.89
N GLY A 331 -4.94 -29.15 11.97
CA GLY A 331 -3.53 -28.96 12.32
C GLY A 331 -2.83 -27.80 11.60
N ASP A 332 -3.54 -27.05 10.75
CA ASP A 332 -3.08 -25.76 10.25
C ASP A 332 -3.51 -24.65 11.21
N ASP A 333 -2.57 -24.11 11.98
CA ASP A 333 -2.88 -23.12 13.02
C ASP A 333 -2.72 -21.67 12.55
N PHE A 334 -2.22 -21.46 11.34
CA PHE A 334 -1.90 -20.14 10.83
C PHE A 334 -3.13 -19.39 10.32
N HIS A 335 -2.98 -18.09 10.09
CA HIS A 335 -4.02 -17.26 9.47
C HIS A 335 -4.48 -17.84 8.12
N TRP A 336 -5.79 -17.78 7.89
CA TRP A 336 -6.49 -18.33 6.74
C TRP A 336 -7.54 -17.34 6.28
N SER A 337 -7.25 -16.61 5.20
CA SER A 337 -7.90 -15.32 4.93
C SER A 337 -8.21 -15.05 3.46
N THR A 338 -9.11 -14.10 3.24
CA THR A 338 -9.48 -13.54 1.93
C THR A 338 -9.50 -12.01 1.98
N TYR A 339 -9.24 -11.37 0.84
CA TYR A 339 -9.25 -9.92 0.68
C TYR A 339 -9.84 -9.55 -0.67
N ALA A 340 -10.83 -8.64 -0.72
CA ALA A 340 -11.40 -8.10 -1.95
C ALA A 340 -10.80 -6.72 -2.24
N PHE A 341 -10.06 -6.58 -3.35
CA PHE A 341 -9.32 -5.37 -3.69
C PHE A 341 -10.10 -4.40 -4.57
N ALA A 342 -11.00 -4.89 -5.42
CA ALA A 342 -11.75 -4.07 -6.36
C ALA A 342 -13.17 -4.60 -6.58
N VAL A 343 -14.08 -3.72 -7.02
CA VAL A 343 -15.48 -4.04 -7.29
C VAL A 343 -16.03 -3.24 -8.46
N ASN A 344 -16.73 -3.90 -9.38
CA ASN A 344 -17.38 -3.22 -10.50
C ASN A 344 -18.83 -2.81 -10.19
N ASN A 345 -19.50 -2.11 -11.11
CA ASN A 345 -20.89 -1.66 -10.91
C ASN A 345 -21.93 -2.79 -10.93
N ASN A 346 -21.54 -4.00 -11.37
CA ASN A 346 -22.37 -5.21 -11.27
C ASN A 346 -22.31 -5.85 -9.87
N GLY A 347 -21.47 -5.32 -8.96
CA GLY A 347 -21.32 -5.84 -7.60
C GLY A 347 -20.43 -7.09 -7.52
N ILE A 348 -19.67 -7.38 -8.58
CA ILE A 348 -18.68 -8.45 -8.59
C ILE A 348 -17.38 -7.91 -8.03
N ALA A 349 -16.88 -8.55 -6.97
CA ALA A 349 -15.63 -8.16 -6.35
C ALA A 349 -14.52 -9.16 -6.68
N VAL A 350 -13.29 -8.67 -6.72
CA VAL A 350 -12.11 -9.50 -7.05
C VAL A 350 -11.00 -9.26 -6.04
N GLY A 351 -10.11 -10.23 -5.88
CA GLY A 351 -8.99 -10.09 -4.98
C GLY A 351 -8.16 -11.36 -4.83
N GLN A 352 -7.93 -11.76 -3.60
CA GLN A 352 -7.04 -12.85 -3.26
C GLN A 352 -7.61 -13.72 -2.13
N SER A 353 -7.33 -15.02 -2.20
CA SER A 353 -7.72 -16.00 -1.18
C SER A 353 -6.59 -16.96 -0.87
N TRP A 354 -6.46 -17.34 0.40
CA TRP A 354 -5.71 -18.53 0.77
C TRP A 354 -6.35 -19.81 0.22
N THR A 355 -5.50 -20.77 -0.15
CA THR A 355 -5.85 -22.14 -0.54
C THR A 355 -4.62 -23.05 -0.38
N TYR A 356 -4.76 -24.34 -0.68
CA TYR A 356 -3.64 -25.29 -0.72
C TYR A 356 -3.24 -25.60 -2.16
N TYR A 357 -1.93 -25.73 -2.37
CA TYR A 357 -1.34 -26.13 -3.64
C TYR A 357 -1.48 -27.63 -3.86
N GLY A 358 -1.93 -28.00 -5.05
CA GLY A 358 -2.07 -29.38 -5.50
C GLY A 358 -3.34 -30.07 -5.02
N ASP A 359 -3.59 -31.26 -5.56
CA ASP A 359 -4.80 -32.06 -5.29
C ASP A 359 -4.90 -32.59 -3.84
N GLU A 360 -3.77 -32.72 -3.13
CA GLU A 360 -3.72 -33.19 -1.74
C GLU A 360 -3.33 -32.05 -0.78
N PRO A 361 -4.32 -31.44 -0.07
CA PRO A 361 -4.06 -30.35 0.86
C PRO A 361 -3.09 -30.72 1.97
N ALA A 362 -2.12 -29.85 2.24
CA ALA A 362 -1.15 -30.01 3.33
C ALA A 362 -0.74 -28.65 3.90
N VAL A 363 -0.44 -28.59 5.20
CA VAL A 363 -0.05 -27.35 5.92
C VAL A 363 1.13 -26.62 5.27
N GLY A 364 2.08 -27.38 4.69
CA GLY A 364 3.23 -26.82 3.96
C GLY A 364 2.91 -26.34 2.54
N GLY A 365 1.74 -26.67 2.01
CA GLY A 365 1.28 -26.34 0.66
C GLY A 365 0.45 -25.06 0.58
N ARG A 366 0.40 -24.24 1.62
CA ARG A 366 -0.41 -23.01 1.61
C ARG A 366 0.08 -22.02 0.55
N ILE A 367 -0.86 -21.49 -0.22
CA ILE A 367 -0.65 -20.49 -1.27
C ILE A 367 -1.79 -19.46 -1.24
N LYS A 368 -1.55 -18.26 -1.78
CA LYS A 368 -2.61 -17.29 -2.03
C LYS A 368 -2.86 -17.15 -3.53
N MET A 369 -4.10 -17.32 -3.96
CA MET A 369 -4.47 -17.30 -5.38
C MET A 369 -5.48 -16.20 -5.69
N PRO A 370 -5.51 -15.69 -6.94
CA PRO A 370 -6.53 -14.75 -7.38
C PRO A 370 -7.94 -15.35 -7.22
N ALA A 371 -8.86 -14.55 -6.71
CA ALA A 371 -10.23 -14.98 -6.41
C ALA A 371 -11.26 -13.96 -6.88
N ILE A 372 -12.46 -14.46 -7.19
CA ILE A 372 -13.68 -13.69 -7.47
C ILE A 372 -14.65 -13.92 -6.30
N PHE A 373 -15.27 -12.85 -5.81
CA PHE A 373 -16.25 -12.85 -4.73
C PHE A 373 -17.59 -12.38 -5.30
N VAL A 374 -18.53 -13.31 -5.45
CA VAL A 374 -19.82 -13.05 -6.09
C VAL A 374 -20.88 -14.00 -5.53
N ASP A 375 -22.10 -13.53 -5.35
CA ASP A 375 -23.24 -14.31 -4.85
C ASP A 375 -22.99 -15.03 -3.50
N GLY A 376 -22.14 -14.46 -2.65
CA GLY A 376 -21.77 -15.08 -1.36
C GLY A 376 -20.79 -16.26 -1.48
N GLU A 377 -20.20 -16.49 -2.66
CA GLU A 377 -19.22 -17.54 -2.92
C GLU A 377 -17.86 -16.95 -3.32
N THR A 378 -16.79 -17.64 -2.91
CA THR A 378 -15.42 -17.36 -3.35
C THR A 378 -15.05 -18.35 -4.45
N ARG A 379 -14.71 -17.85 -5.64
CA ARG A 379 -14.37 -18.65 -6.83
C ARG A 379 -12.92 -18.42 -7.22
N ALA A 380 -12.22 -19.49 -7.61
CA ALA A 380 -10.85 -19.37 -8.07
C ALA A 380 -10.82 -18.84 -9.49
N VAL A 381 -9.94 -17.89 -9.79
CA VAL A 381 -9.67 -17.44 -11.17
C VAL A 381 -8.99 -18.52 -12.00
N THR A 382 -8.19 -19.37 -11.35
CA THR A 382 -7.52 -20.51 -11.96
C THR A 382 -7.20 -21.57 -10.92
N THR A 383 -7.27 -22.84 -11.33
CA THR A 383 -6.84 -24.00 -10.53
C THR A 383 -5.60 -24.67 -11.10
N SER A 384 -4.92 -24.03 -12.07
CA SER A 384 -3.71 -24.60 -12.67
C SER A 384 -2.58 -24.65 -11.64
N GLU A 385 -1.94 -25.81 -11.52
CA GLU A 385 -0.75 -26.01 -10.69
C GLU A 385 0.51 -25.32 -11.25
N ASP A 386 0.44 -24.75 -12.47
CA ASP A 386 1.54 -23.92 -12.99
C ASP A 386 1.75 -22.64 -12.16
N TYR A 387 0.73 -22.24 -11.40
CA TYR A 387 0.69 -21.05 -10.59
C TYR A 387 0.64 -21.40 -9.10
N PHE A 388 1.41 -20.65 -8.30
CA PHE A 388 1.55 -20.93 -6.87
C PHE A 388 1.34 -19.69 -5.99
N TRP A 389 1.03 -18.56 -6.61
CA TRP A 389 0.68 -17.32 -5.91
C TRP A 389 0.03 -16.33 -6.87
N GLY A 390 -0.78 -15.38 -6.41
CA GLY A 390 -1.29 -14.30 -7.25
C GLY A 390 -2.43 -13.51 -6.62
N ALA A 391 -2.90 -12.49 -7.32
CA ALA A 391 -4.05 -11.68 -6.96
C ALA A 391 -4.77 -11.16 -8.22
N ALA A 392 -6.09 -10.99 -8.14
CA ALA A 392 -6.86 -10.20 -9.09
C ALA A 392 -6.93 -8.77 -8.52
N THR A 393 -6.42 -7.78 -9.26
CA THR A 393 -6.14 -6.44 -8.73
C THR A 393 -7.21 -5.42 -9.07
N ASP A 394 -7.96 -5.63 -10.15
CA ASP A 394 -9.04 -4.74 -10.59
C ASP A 394 -10.04 -5.46 -11.50
N ILE A 395 -11.22 -4.87 -11.72
CA ILE A 395 -12.31 -5.39 -12.58
C ILE A 395 -13.12 -4.24 -13.19
N ASN A 396 -13.41 -4.32 -14.49
CA ASN A 396 -14.26 -3.34 -15.18
C ASN A 396 -15.75 -3.76 -15.26
N ASP A 397 -16.61 -2.90 -15.81
CA ASP A 397 -18.06 -3.15 -15.88
C ASP A 397 -18.47 -4.18 -16.95
N ASP A 398 -17.55 -4.59 -17.83
CA ASP A 398 -17.69 -5.73 -18.74
C ASP A 398 -17.37 -7.09 -18.05
N ASP A 399 -17.23 -7.09 -16.72
CA ASP A 399 -16.87 -8.23 -15.89
C ASP A 399 -15.52 -8.87 -16.29
N ILE A 400 -14.58 -8.05 -16.78
CA ILE A 400 -13.21 -8.46 -17.06
C ILE A 400 -12.32 -8.09 -15.88
N ALA A 401 -11.93 -9.10 -15.12
CA ALA A 401 -10.95 -8.97 -14.06
C ALA A 401 -9.53 -9.00 -14.61
N ILE A 402 -8.62 -8.25 -14.01
CA ILE A 402 -7.19 -8.27 -14.31
C ILE A 402 -6.39 -8.65 -13.06
N GLY A 403 -5.16 -9.10 -13.26
CA GLY A 403 -4.27 -9.37 -12.14
C GLY A 403 -2.99 -10.05 -12.55
N TYR A 404 -2.35 -10.71 -11.58
CA TYR A 404 -1.14 -11.46 -11.85
C TYR A 404 -1.12 -12.80 -11.11
N VAL A 405 -0.41 -13.76 -11.70
CA VAL A 405 -0.03 -15.04 -11.09
C VAL A 405 1.47 -15.20 -11.12
N LEU A 406 2.04 -15.85 -10.11
CA LEU A 406 3.45 -16.19 -10.07
C LEU A 406 3.67 -17.55 -10.70
N GLN A 407 4.57 -17.58 -11.68
CA GLN A 407 4.98 -18.78 -12.40
C GLN A 407 6.51 -18.89 -12.38
N ASN A 408 7.04 -20.13 -12.45
CA ASN A 408 8.47 -20.35 -12.65
C ASN A 408 8.83 -20.22 -14.13
N ILE A 409 9.55 -19.15 -14.47
CA ILE A 409 10.06 -18.89 -15.83
C ILE A 409 11.59 -18.90 -15.76
N GLN A 410 12.23 -19.81 -16.50
CA GLN A 410 13.69 -19.97 -16.54
C GLN A 410 14.30 -20.15 -15.13
N GLY A 411 13.62 -20.90 -14.26
CA GLY A 411 14.07 -21.18 -12.89
C GLY A 411 13.90 -20.03 -11.89
N THR A 412 13.30 -18.91 -12.32
CA THR A 412 12.99 -17.75 -11.46
C THR A 412 11.49 -17.52 -11.39
N ARG A 413 10.98 -17.11 -10.24
CA ARG A 413 9.57 -16.76 -10.07
C ARG A 413 9.30 -15.41 -10.72
N ARG A 414 8.31 -15.35 -11.60
CA ARG A 414 7.92 -14.13 -12.33
C ARG A 414 6.42 -13.92 -12.22
N ALA A 415 6.02 -12.67 -12.05
CA ALA A 415 4.63 -12.27 -12.15
C ALA A 415 4.22 -12.22 -13.62
N VAL A 416 3.23 -13.03 -13.96
CA VAL A 416 2.61 -13.12 -15.27
C VAL A 416 1.25 -12.43 -15.18
N PRO A 417 1.00 -11.40 -16.00
CA PRO A 417 -0.25 -10.67 -16.00
C PRO A 417 -1.35 -11.52 -16.66
N PHE A 418 -2.60 -11.34 -16.25
CA PHE A 418 -3.76 -12.02 -16.82
C PHE A 418 -4.98 -11.12 -16.92
N THR A 419 -5.93 -11.54 -17.78
CA THR A 419 -7.35 -11.19 -17.73
C THR A 419 -8.18 -12.42 -17.43
N TYR A 420 -9.31 -12.23 -16.77
CA TYR A 420 -10.31 -13.26 -16.51
C TYR A 420 -11.71 -12.71 -16.80
N SER A 421 -12.42 -13.31 -17.75
CA SER A 421 -13.82 -12.99 -18.00
C SER A 421 -14.70 -13.80 -17.05
N VAL A 422 -15.47 -13.12 -16.20
CA VAL A 422 -16.38 -13.79 -15.26
C VAL A 422 -17.58 -14.40 -15.99
N ALA A 423 -18.06 -13.76 -17.06
CA ALA A 423 -19.20 -14.23 -17.84
C ALA A 423 -18.95 -15.59 -18.50
N ASP A 424 -17.74 -15.77 -19.07
CA ASP A 424 -17.38 -16.96 -19.84
C ASP A 424 -16.39 -17.89 -19.10
N ASP A 425 -16.07 -17.60 -17.83
CA ASP A 425 -15.10 -18.36 -17.01
C ASP A 425 -13.76 -18.60 -17.72
N THR A 426 -13.20 -17.54 -18.32
CA THR A 426 -12.05 -17.65 -19.23
C THR A 426 -10.84 -16.89 -18.71
N PHE A 427 -9.81 -17.63 -18.31
CA PHE A 427 -8.49 -17.12 -17.93
C PHE A 427 -7.57 -16.99 -19.15
N THR A 428 -6.97 -15.80 -19.34
CA THR A 428 -6.03 -15.53 -20.43
C THR A 428 -4.81 -14.77 -19.91
N THR A 429 -3.60 -15.28 -20.18
CA THR A 429 -2.36 -14.56 -19.86
C THR A 429 -2.12 -13.42 -20.84
N LEU A 430 -1.63 -12.29 -20.35
CA LEU A 430 -1.29 -11.11 -21.14
C LEU A 430 0.22 -11.09 -21.52
N PRO A 431 0.60 -10.31 -22.55
CA PRO A 431 2.01 -10.14 -22.91
C PRO A 431 2.81 -9.44 -21.79
N THR A 432 4.14 -9.55 -21.88
CA THR A 432 5.10 -8.87 -21.01
C THR A 432 6.10 -8.07 -21.86
N LEU A 433 6.82 -7.10 -21.28
CA LEU A 433 7.82 -6.30 -22.03
C LEU A 433 8.93 -7.15 -22.66
N PHE A 434 9.33 -8.22 -21.98
CA PHE A 434 10.21 -9.26 -22.50
C PHE A 434 9.97 -10.56 -21.73
N VAL A 435 10.47 -11.67 -22.26
CA VAL A 435 10.36 -12.99 -21.61
C VAL A 435 11.01 -12.96 -20.23
N GLY A 436 10.21 -13.17 -19.18
CA GLY A 436 10.69 -13.13 -17.80
C GLY A 436 10.77 -11.74 -17.18
N SER A 437 10.13 -10.73 -17.78
CA SER A 437 9.78 -9.47 -17.10
C SER A 437 8.61 -9.73 -16.16
N ALA A 438 8.79 -9.47 -14.86
CA ALA A 438 7.66 -9.49 -13.92
C ALA A 438 6.75 -8.28 -14.18
N THR A 439 5.47 -8.53 -14.43
CA THR A 439 4.48 -7.51 -14.80
C THR A 439 3.28 -7.58 -13.86
N TYR A 440 2.84 -6.43 -13.38
CA TYR A 440 1.77 -6.26 -12.39
C TYR A 440 0.74 -5.27 -12.90
N PRO A 441 -0.44 -5.73 -13.32
CA PRO A 441 -1.59 -4.87 -13.61
C PRO A 441 -2.12 -4.22 -12.32
N ASN A 442 -2.42 -2.93 -12.37
CA ASN A 442 -2.91 -2.15 -11.24
C ASN A 442 -4.36 -1.67 -11.42
N ALA A 443 -4.75 -1.29 -12.65
CA ALA A 443 -6.09 -0.80 -12.94
C ALA A 443 -6.53 -1.07 -14.39
N ILE A 444 -7.85 -1.17 -14.60
CA ILE A 444 -8.51 -1.32 -15.90
C ILE A 444 -9.71 -0.35 -15.99
N ASN A 445 -9.96 0.22 -17.17
CA ASN A 445 -11.19 0.98 -17.44
C ASN A 445 -12.16 0.22 -18.37
N ASP A 446 -13.37 0.74 -18.57
CA ASP A 446 -14.41 0.10 -19.41
C ASP A 446 -14.08 0.11 -20.90
N GLN A 447 -13.05 0.87 -21.31
CA GLN A 447 -12.53 0.84 -22.68
C GLN A 447 -11.50 -0.28 -22.90
N GLY A 448 -11.19 -1.07 -21.87
CA GLY A 448 -10.24 -2.17 -21.93
C GLY A 448 -8.78 -1.72 -21.87
N ILE A 449 -8.52 -0.51 -21.35
CA ILE A 449 -7.18 -0.01 -21.10
C ILE A 449 -6.70 -0.52 -19.74
N ILE A 450 -5.57 -1.22 -19.75
CA ILE A 450 -4.90 -1.74 -18.56
C ILE A 450 -3.64 -0.93 -18.32
N VAL A 451 -3.43 -0.52 -17.07
CA VAL A 451 -2.20 0.14 -16.62
C VAL A 451 -1.58 -0.59 -15.44
N GLY A 452 -0.28 -0.42 -15.24
CA GLY A 452 0.42 -1.04 -14.12
C GLY A 452 1.91 -0.78 -14.11
N SER A 453 2.68 -1.72 -13.53
CA SER A 453 4.14 -1.68 -13.51
C SER A 453 4.79 -2.95 -14.07
N ALA A 454 5.93 -2.81 -14.76
CA ALA A 454 6.66 -3.92 -15.36
C ALA A 454 8.18 -3.77 -15.20
N GLU A 455 8.90 -4.89 -15.02
CA GLU A 455 10.36 -4.89 -14.99
C GLU A 455 10.95 -4.57 -16.37
N ILE A 456 11.94 -3.68 -16.42
CA ILE A 456 12.66 -3.31 -17.66
C ILE A 456 14.07 -3.88 -17.75
N ASP A 457 14.66 -4.29 -16.62
CA ASP A 457 16.03 -4.80 -16.60
C ASP A 457 16.06 -6.31 -16.91
N THR A 458 16.76 -6.68 -17.97
CA THR A 458 16.94 -8.09 -18.39
C THR A 458 17.98 -8.83 -17.55
N GLN A 459 18.87 -8.10 -16.85
CA GLN A 459 19.90 -8.68 -15.98
C GLN A 459 19.26 -9.23 -14.69
N ILE A 460 19.72 -10.40 -14.23
CA ILE A 460 19.09 -11.18 -13.14
C ILE A 460 19.72 -10.87 -11.76
N ASP A 461 20.86 -10.18 -11.73
CA ASP A 461 21.74 -10.03 -10.55
C ASP A 461 21.61 -8.68 -9.81
N SER A 462 20.79 -7.75 -10.28
CA SER A 462 20.50 -6.48 -9.61
C SER A 462 19.02 -6.34 -9.28
N ALA A 463 18.68 -5.50 -8.29
CA ALA A 463 17.31 -5.08 -8.06
C ALA A 463 16.78 -4.45 -9.36
N ARG A 464 15.86 -5.16 -10.02
CA ARG A 464 15.38 -4.77 -11.36
C ARG A 464 14.50 -3.53 -11.25
N ARG A 465 14.80 -2.52 -12.06
CA ARG A 465 13.98 -1.32 -12.18
C ARG A 465 12.65 -1.67 -12.84
N ARG A 466 11.63 -0.91 -12.45
CA ARG A 466 10.29 -0.98 -13.01
C ARG A 466 9.91 0.33 -13.69
N VAL A 467 8.99 0.24 -14.63
CA VAL A 467 8.35 1.37 -15.29
C VAL A 467 6.85 1.22 -15.23
N GLY A 468 6.14 2.35 -15.29
CA GLY A 468 4.72 2.35 -15.60
C GLY A 468 4.46 1.93 -17.04
N TYR A 469 3.41 1.15 -17.27
CA TYR A 469 3.01 0.73 -18.61
C TYR A 469 1.53 1.00 -18.89
N TYR A 470 1.21 1.02 -20.17
CA TYR A 470 -0.14 1.02 -20.74
C TYR A 470 -0.31 -0.19 -21.67
N PHE A 471 -1.49 -0.79 -21.69
CA PHE A 471 -1.86 -1.88 -22.58
C PHE A 471 -3.34 -1.77 -22.99
N ASP A 472 -3.64 -2.03 -24.26
CA ASP A 472 -5.00 -1.95 -24.81
C ASP A 472 -5.49 -3.35 -25.22
N LEU A 473 -6.52 -3.86 -24.53
CA LEU A 473 -7.10 -5.17 -24.79
C LEU A 473 -7.70 -5.29 -26.19
N ASN A 474 -8.12 -4.18 -26.80
CA ASN A 474 -8.68 -4.16 -28.14
C ASN A 474 -7.60 -4.13 -29.23
N ASN A 475 -6.35 -3.86 -28.86
CA ASN A 475 -5.20 -3.81 -29.76
C ASN A 475 -4.01 -4.62 -29.20
N PRO A 476 -4.18 -5.93 -28.92
CA PRO A 476 -3.18 -6.74 -28.21
C PRO A 476 -1.85 -6.88 -28.97
N ASP A 477 -1.88 -6.77 -30.30
CA ASP A 477 -0.69 -6.83 -31.16
C ASP A 477 0.29 -5.67 -30.92
N GLN A 478 -0.16 -4.58 -30.29
CA GLN A 478 0.69 -3.46 -29.90
C GLN A 478 1.65 -3.81 -28.76
N GLY A 479 1.28 -4.80 -27.93
CA GLY A 479 2.01 -5.13 -26.71
C GLY A 479 1.97 -4.01 -25.65
N LEU A 480 2.79 -4.17 -24.61
CA LEU A 480 2.88 -3.19 -23.52
C LEU A 480 3.69 -1.97 -23.97
N ILE A 481 3.15 -0.79 -23.71
CA ILE A 481 3.82 0.49 -23.97
C ILE A 481 4.43 1.01 -22.67
N ASN A 482 5.73 1.28 -22.66
CA ASN A 482 6.41 1.95 -21.55
C ASN A 482 6.04 3.43 -21.52
N LEU A 483 5.43 3.91 -20.43
CA LEU A 483 4.94 5.30 -20.35
C LEU A 483 6.07 6.34 -20.38
N ASN A 484 7.30 5.98 -20.01
CA ASN A 484 8.45 6.88 -20.16
C ASN A 484 8.81 7.17 -21.62
N GLU A 485 8.39 6.31 -22.56
CA GLU A 485 8.54 6.56 -24.00
C GLU A 485 7.40 7.43 -24.55
N ALA A 486 6.29 7.54 -23.81
CA ALA A 486 5.06 8.22 -24.23
C ALA A 486 4.95 9.69 -23.76
N ILE A 487 5.70 10.09 -22.74
CA ILE A 487 5.72 11.47 -22.20
C ILE A 487 6.85 12.35 -22.78
N GLY A 488 7.69 11.79 -23.66
CA GLY A 488 8.84 12.48 -24.26
C GLY A 488 10.14 12.38 -23.43
N CYS A 489 11.28 12.42 -24.13
CA CYS A 489 12.59 12.07 -23.55
C CYS A 489 13.22 13.17 -22.68
N ASP A 490 12.75 14.41 -22.79
CA ASP A 490 13.23 15.57 -22.01
C ASP A 490 12.44 15.75 -20.69
N SER A 491 11.74 14.72 -20.24
CA SER A 491 10.97 14.76 -18.99
C SER A 491 11.89 14.71 -17.76
N ASP A 492 11.67 15.63 -16.81
CA ASP A 492 12.29 15.60 -15.48
C ASP A 492 11.80 14.43 -14.59
N TYR A 493 10.81 13.69 -15.08
CA TYR A 493 10.13 12.62 -14.37
C TYR A 493 10.44 11.25 -14.95
N PHE A 494 10.71 10.29 -14.07
CA PHE A 494 10.81 8.87 -14.42
C PHE A 494 9.61 8.10 -13.83
N ILE A 495 8.67 7.70 -14.67
CA ILE A 495 7.45 6.97 -14.27
C ILE A 495 7.82 5.55 -13.86
N VAL A 496 7.56 5.21 -12.60
CA VAL A 496 7.85 3.90 -12.02
C VAL A 496 6.62 3.00 -11.91
N SER A 497 5.42 3.60 -11.87
CA SER A 497 4.14 2.89 -11.76
C SER A 497 3.03 3.73 -12.39
N ALA A 498 2.11 3.08 -13.09
CA ALA A 498 0.80 3.64 -13.39
C ALA A 498 -0.22 3.02 -12.44
N ASP A 499 -0.86 3.86 -11.64
CA ASP A 499 -1.59 3.43 -10.44
C ASP A 499 -3.09 3.30 -10.69
N SER A 500 -3.66 4.18 -11.53
CA SER A 500 -5.08 4.20 -11.88
C SER A 500 -5.30 4.82 -13.27
N VAL A 501 -6.41 4.45 -13.92
CA VAL A 501 -6.87 5.00 -15.20
C VAL A 501 -8.38 5.26 -15.12
N ASN A 502 -8.85 6.39 -15.65
CA ASN A 502 -10.28 6.72 -15.69
C ASN A 502 -10.89 6.52 -17.10
N GLU A 503 -12.18 6.81 -17.26
CA GLU A 503 -12.89 6.61 -18.54
C GLU A 503 -12.56 7.66 -19.61
N GLN A 504 -11.81 8.70 -19.26
CA GLN A 504 -11.25 9.66 -20.22
C GLN A 504 -9.82 9.29 -20.63
N ASN A 505 -9.36 8.09 -20.26
CA ASN A 505 -8.00 7.60 -20.47
C ASN A 505 -6.91 8.50 -19.84
N GLN A 506 -7.26 9.27 -18.82
CA GLN A 506 -6.26 9.93 -17.98
C GLN A 506 -5.64 8.87 -17.07
N ILE A 507 -4.31 8.86 -16.98
CA ILE A 507 -3.59 7.89 -16.16
C ILE A 507 -2.97 8.63 -14.98
N LEU A 508 -3.31 8.21 -13.77
CA LEU A 508 -2.62 8.63 -12.55
C LEU A 508 -1.36 7.77 -12.40
N VAL A 509 -0.20 8.41 -12.34
CA VAL A 509 1.09 7.73 -12.25
C VAL A 509 1.89 8.23 -11.07
N THR A 510 2.75 7.35 -10.57
CA THR A 510 3.83 7.75 -9.66
C THR A 510 5.15 7.76 -10.42
N ALA A 511 5.86 8.87 -10.30
CA ALA A 511 7.17 9.09 -10.86
C ALA A 511 8.20 9.41 -9.78
N THR A 512 9.47 9.18 -10.10
CA THR A 512 10.58 9.72 -9.31
C THR A 512 11.14 10.95 -9.99
N LYS A 513 11.59 11.89 -9.16
CA LYS A 513 12.24 13.13 -9.57
C LYS A 513 13.44 13.42 -8.68
N GLU A 514 14.50 13.97 -9.25
CA GLU A 514 15.64 14.49 -8.49
C GLU A 514 15.29 15.90 -7.96
N ARG A 515 15.47 16.10 -6.66
CA ARG A 515 15.23 17.35 -5.96
C ARG A 515 16.51 17.78 -5.25
N GLU A 516 16.89 19.05 -5.42
CA GLU A 516 17.99 19.64 -4.69
C GLU A 516 17.53 20.16 -3.32
N TYR A 517 18.34 19.95 -2.28
CA TYR A 517 18.21 20.57 -0.96
C TYR A 517 19.56 21.13 -0.52
N THR A 518 19.55 22.15 0.34
CA THR A 518 20.76 22.68 0.97
C THR A 518 20.90 22.10 2.36
N ASP A 519 22.04 21.47 2.66
CA ASP A 519 22.31 20.91 3.97
C ASP A 519 22.76 21.96 5.00
N GLU A 520 22.99 21.52 6.24
CA GLU A 520 23.45 22.36 7.35
C GLU A 520 24.82 23.04 7.11
N ASN A 521 25.62 22.51 6.19
CA ASN A 521 26.92 23.09 5.82
C ASN A 521 26.81 24.13 4.68
N GLY A 522 25.60 24.32 4.13
CA GLY A 522 25.36 25.17 2.97
C GLY A 522 25.72 24.49 1.64
N GLU A 523 25.93 23.17 1.63
CA GLU A 523 26.20 22.40 0.41
C GLU A 523 24.88 21.99 -0.25
N VAL A 524 24.78 22.18 -1.57
CA VAL A 524 23.64 21.70 -2.36
C VAL A 524 23.83 20.20 -2.59
N LYS A 525 22.85 19.42 -2.14
CA LYS A 525 22.75 17.97 -2.32
C LYS A 525 21.51 17.63 -3.12
N SER A 526 21.54 16.50 -3.81
CA SER A 526 20.39 15.94 -4.50
C SER A 526 19.81 14.75 -3.72
N GLU A 527 18.49 14.67 -3.68
CA GLU A 527 17.75 13.48 -3.27
C GLU A 527 16.76 13.07 -4.35
N GLN A 528 16.34 11.81 -4.35
CA GLN A 528 15.23 11.35 -5.18
C GLN A 528 13.96 11.36 -4.34
N VAL A 529 12.86 11.88 -4.90
CA VAL A 529 11.54 11.90 -4.25
C VAL A 529 10.48 11.30 -5.16
N ALA A 530 9.40 10.78 -4.56
CA ALA A 530 8.22 10.32 -5.30
C ALA A 530 7.21 11.47 -5.46
N GLU A 531 6.77 11.71 -6.68
CA GLU A 531 5.72 12.65 -7.05
C GLU A 531 4.64 11.95 -7.87
N THR A 532 3.41 12.47 -7.80
CA THR A 532 2.29 11.98 -8.60
C THR A 532 2.00 12.91 -9.78
N LEU A 533 1.72 12.32 -10.93
CA LEU A 533 1.40 13.02 -12.16
C LEU A 533 0.08 12.49 -12.72
N ILE A 534 -0.66 13.35 -13.42
CA ILE A 534 -1.75 12.96 -14.31
C ILE A 534 -1.21 13.01 -15.74
N LEU A 535 -1.31 11.90 -16.45
CA LEU A 535 -1.03 11.83 -17.87
C LEU A 535 -2.34 12.05 -18.64
N ASN A 536 -2.40 13.12 -19.42
CA ASN A 536 -3.57 13.40 -20.25
C ASN A 536 -3.30 12.96 -21.70
N PRO A 537 -4.16 12.14 -22.31
CA PRO A 537 -3.94 11.63 -23.67
C PRO A 537 -3.96 12.78 -24.70
N GLU A 538 -3.00 12.76 -25.64
CA GLU A 538 -2.90 13.73 -26.74
C GLU A 538 -3.13 13.12 -28.12
N SER A 539 -3.84 13.83 -29.00
CA SER A 539 -3.92 13.43 -30.41
C SER A 539 -2.61 13.72 -31.15
N GLY A 540 -1.99 12.72 -31.76
CA GLY A 540 -0.78 12.90 -32.57
C GLY A 540 -0.16 11.56 -33.02
N GLU A 541 0.88 11.62 -33.86
CA GLU A 541 1.72 10.44 -34.11
C GLU A 541 2.56 10.16 -32.87
N PHE A 542 2.62 8.89 -32.43
CA PHE A 542 3.52 8.47 -31.37
C PHE A 542 4.94 8.89 -31.72
N THR A 543 5.50 9.79 -30.92
CA THR A 543 6.85 10.30 -31.20
C THR A 543 7.91 9.33 -30.72
N GLY A 544 7.64 8.59 -29.63
CA GLY A 544 8.56 7.64 -29.00
C GLY A 544 9.92 8.24 -28.63
N CYS A 545 10.69 7.52 -27.85
CA CYS A 545 12.12 7.81 -27.70
C CYS A 545 12.92 6.89 -28.61
N THR A 546 13.17 7.28 -29.86
CA THR A 546 14.07 6.54 -30.75
C THR A 546 15.48 7.12 -30.71
N SER A 547 16.39 6.51 -29.93
CA SER A 547 17.76 6.21 -30.37
C SER A 547 18.57 5.44 -29.32
N ASP A 548 19.33 4.45 -29.80
CA ASP A 548 20.36 3.67 -29.10
C ASP A 548 21.55 4.49 -28.52
N GLU A 549 21.46 5.82 -28.41
CA GLU A 549 22.59 6.69 -28.01
C GLU A 549 22.45 7.37 -26.64
N ASP A 550 21.28 7.35 -25.99
CA ASP A 550 21.13 7.84 -24.60
C ASP A 550 20.79 6.71 -23.63
N LYS A 551 21.59 5.63 -23.67
CA LYS A 551 21.77 4.85 -22.44
C LYS A 551 22.39 5.79 -21.42
N ILE A 552 21.56 6.35 -20.54
CA ILE A 552 21.95 7.13 -19.37
C ILE A 552 23.26 6.57 -18.83
N VAL A 553 24.36 7.28 -19.14
CA VAL A 553 25.69 6.89 -18.73
C VAL A 553 25.73 7.13 -17.24
N ARG A 554 25.84 6.03 -16.47
CA ARG A 554 25.98 6.00 -15.02
C ARG A 554 27.04 7.00 -14.58
N GLN A 555 26.65 8.13 -14.00
CA GLN A 555 27.50 8.80 -13.02
C GLN A 555 27.41 7.95 -11.76
N GLY A 556 28.52 7.32 -11.40
CA GLY A 556 28.57 6.43 -10.25
C GLY A 556 28.11 7.16 -9.00
N ALA A 557 27.02 6.68 -8.40
CA ALA A 557 26.69 6.98 -7.02
C ALA A 557 27.92 6.64 -6.18
N VAL A 558 28.42 7.62 -5.43
CA VAL A 558 29.44 7.40 -4.41
C VAL A 558 28.88 6.34 -3.47
N THR A 559 29.56 5.20 -3.37
CA THR A 559 29.21 4.12 -2.45
C THR A 559 29.53 4.55 -1.02
N THR A 560 28.70 5.41 -0.45
CA THR A 560 28.51 5.48 1.00
C THR A 560 27.45 4.44 1.39
N PRO A 561 27.48 3.90 2.61
CA PRO A 561 26.43 3.00 3.12
C PRO A 561 24.99 3.55 2.99
N TRP A 562 24.85 4.86 2.74
CA TRP A 562 23.58 5.57 2.57
C TRP A 562 23.06 5.66 1.14
N GLY A 563 23.87 5.35 0.11
CA GLY A 563 23.41 5.25 -1.28
C GLY A 563 22.47 4.05 -1.55
N ILE A 564 22.26 3.18 -0.55
CA ILE A 564 21.29 2.07 -0.60
C ILE A 564 19.88 2.58 -0.25
N LEU A 565 19.74 3.73 0.42
CA LEU A 565 18.44 4.27 0.85
C LEU A 565 17.60 4.84 -0.31
N SER A 566 18.24 5.31 -1.39
CA SER A 566 17.54 5.77 -2.61
C SER A 566 16.87 4.64 -3.39
N MET A 567 17.30 3.37 -3.21
CA MET A 567 16.61 2.21 -3.77
C MET A 567 15.36 1.80 -2.96
N LEU A 568 15.18 2.33 -1.74
CA LEU A 568 14.01 2.03 -0.90
C LEU A 568 12.79 2.90 -1.21
N LEU A 569 12.93 3.96 -2.02
CA LEU A 569 11.80 4.76 -2.52
C LEU A 569 10.86 3.94 -3.42
N ILE A 570 11.36 2.85 -4.01
CA ILE A 570 10.58 1.87 -4.78
C ILE A 570 9.77 0.92 -3.85
N GLY A 571 10.13 0.84 -2.57
CA GLY A 571 9.39 0.05 -1.57
C GLY A 571 8.08 0.71 -1.13
N GLY A 572 7.96 2.04 -1.17
CA GLY A 572 6.79 2.77 -0.66
C GLY A 572 5.47 2.44 -1.38
N LEU A 573 5.46 2.52 -2.71
CA LEU A 573 4.32 2.20 -3.58
C LEU A 573 3.84 0.76 -3.44
N ILE A 574 4.80 -0.12 -3.21
CA ILE A 574 4.58 -1.54 -3.26
C ILE A 574 4.11 -2.03 -1.89
N THR A 575 4.62 -1.53 -0.75
CA THR A 575 4.41 -2.21 0.54
C THR A 575 2.99 -2.13 1.11
N LEU A 576 2.10 -1.24 0.66
CA LEU A 576 0.78 -1.04 1.29
C LEU A 576 -0.38 -1.65 0.50
N ARG A 577 -0.41 -1.51 -0.83
CA ARG A 577 -1.24 -2.38 -1.70
C ARG A 577 -0.76 -3.83 -1.57
N ARG A 578 0.56 -4.10 -1.59
CA ARG A 578 1.10 -5.45 -1.31
C ARG A 578 0.90 -5.96 0.11
N LYS A 579 0.69 -5.10 1.13
CA LYS A 579 0.36 -5.63 2.48
C LYS A 579 -0.93 -6.47 2.43
N PHE A 580 -1.73 -6.34 1.39
CA PHE A 580 -2.85 -7.25 1.19
C PHE A 580 -2.77 -8.01 -0.14
N GLU A 581 -2.11 -7.46 -1.18
CA GLU A 581 -1.98 -8.05 -2.52
C GLU A 581 -0.75 -8.95 -2.77
N SER A 582 0.22 -9.05 -1.83
CA SER A 582 1.40 -9.90 -1.99
C SER A 582 1.45 -11.17 -1.19
#